data_AF-A0A703XSD5-F1
#
_entry.id   AF-A0A703XSD5-F1
#
_cell.length_a   1.000
_cell.length_b   1.000
_cell.length_c   1.000
_cell.angle_alpha   90.00
_cell.angle_beta   90.00
_cell.angle_gamma   90.00
#
_symmetry.space_group_name_H-M   'P 1'
#
loop_
_entity.id
_entity.type
_entity.pdbx_description
1 polymer ?
#
loop_
_entity_poly.entity_id
_entity_poly.type
_entity_poly.pdbx_seq_one_letter_code
_entity_poly.pdbx_strand_id
1 'polypeptide(L)'
;ALADSCIDCRRALSLFCVIMGRFGGDLALTMGTFGGVYIAGGIVPRFLEFFKASGFRGGFEDKGRFKDYVHGIPVYLIVHDNPGLLGSGAHLRQTLGHIL
;
A
#
# COMPACT_ATOMS: atom_id res chain seq x y z
N ALA A 1 -1.76 -13.23 -16.25
CA ALA A 1 -0.74 -12.30 -15.72
C ALA A 1 0.41 -13.07 -15.08
N LEU A 2 0.19 -13.78 -13.97
CA LEU A 2 1.27 -14.46 -13.23
C LEU A 2 1.88 -15.67 -13.97
N ALA A 3 1.08 -16.40 -14.74
CA ALA A 3 1.57 -17.49 -15.58
C ALA A 3 2.23 -17.01 -16.89
N ASP A 4 2.42 -15.70 -17.05
CA ASP A 4 2.99 -15.05 -18.25
C ASP A 4 2.33 -15.43 -19.60
N SER A 5 1.09 -15.89 -19.57
CA SER A 5 0.38 -16.43 -20.74
C SER A 5 -0.44 -15.40 -21.52
N CYS A 6 -0.55 -14.15 -21.03
CA CYS A 6 -1.33 -13.10 -21.68
C CYS A 6 -0.71 -11.72 -21.42
N ILE A 7 -0.33 -11.04 -22.51
CA ILE A 7 0.33 -9.74 -22.49
C ILE A 7 -0.55 -8.64 -21.90
N ASP A 8 -1.84 -8.63 -22.23
CA ASP A 8 -2.79 -7.62 -21.74
C ASP A 8 -2.99 -7.73 -20.22
N CYS A 9 -3.15 -8.95 -19.71
CA CYS A 9 -3.27 -9.17 -18.27
C CYS A 9 -1.97 -8.76 -17.53
N ARG A 10 -0.80 -9.03 -18.11
CA ARG A 10 0.48 -8.62 -17.52
C ARG A 10 0.64 -7.10 -17.53
N ARG A 11 0.24 -6.44 -18.62
CA ARG A 11 0.25 -4.98 -18.73
C ARG A 11 -0.72 -4.33 -17.75
N ALA A 12 -1.93 -4.86 -17.62
CA ALA A 12 -2.93 -4.39 -16.67
C ALA A 12 -2.42 -4.49 -15.22
N LEU A 13 -1.83 -5.63 -14.83
CA LEU A 13 -1.27 -5.81 -13.48
C LEU A 13 -0.07 -4.88 -13.22
N SER A 14 0.76 -4.63 -14.24
CA SER A 14 1.88 -3.69 -14.15
C SER A 14 1.38 -2.26 -13.92
N LEU A 15 0.38 -1.82 -14.69
CA LEU A 15 -0.24 -0.50 -14.55
C LEU A 15 -0.90 -0.34 -13.19
N PHE A 16 -1.63 -1.36 -12.73
CA PHE A 16 -2.25 -1.38 -11.41
C PHE A 16 -1.23 -1.08 -10.31
N CYS A 17 -0.06 -1.73 -10.33
CA CYS A 17 0.95 -1.51 -9.30
C CYS A 17 1.51 -0.08 -9.30
N VAL A 18 1.75 0.50 -10.48
CA VAL A 18 2.23 1.89 -10.59
C VAL A 18 1.17 2.89 -10.13
N ILE A 19 -0.09 2.69 -10.54
CA ILE A 19 -1.22 3.55 -10.15
C ILE A 19 -1.43 3.48 -8.64
N MET A 20 -1.36 2.29 -8.05
CA MET A 20 -1.46 2.11 -6.60
C MET A 20 -0.34 2.85 -5.85
N GLY A 21 0.88 2.83 -6.39
CA GLY A 21 1.99 3.63 -5.89
C GLY A 21 1.67 5.12 -5.89
N ARG A 22 1.28 5.65 -7.07
CA ARG A 22 0.92 7.07 -7.25
C ARG A 22 -0.16 7.51 -6.28
N PHE A 23 -1.22 6.73 -6.14
CA PHE A 23 -2.30 7.00 -5.21
C PHE A 23 -1.82 7.05 -3.75
N GLY A 24 -0.98 6.10 -3.33
CA GLY A 24 -0.37 6.12 -2.00
C GLY A 24 0.47 7.38 -1.75
N GLY A 25 1.23 7.83 -2.76
CA GLY A 25 2.00 9.06 -2.66
C GLY A 25 1.14 10.32 -2.57
N ASP A 26 -0.03 10.34 -3.23
CA ASP A 26 -0.99 11.45 -3.12
C ASP A 26 -1.57 11.54 -1.70
N LEU A 27 -1.95 10.41 -1.10
CA LEU A 27 -2.39 10.37 0.30
C LEU A 27 -1.30 10.85 1.25
N ALA A 28 -0.05 10.44 1.00
CA ALA A 28 1.08 10.82 1.83
C ALA A 28 1.31 12.34 1.83
N LEU A 29 1.19 12.98 0.67
CA LEU A 29 1.28 14.44 0.55
C LEU A 29 0.07 15.16 1.15
N THR A 30 -1.13 14.60 0.99
CA THR A 30 -2.36 15.23 1.45
C THR A 30 -2.40 15.35 2.98
N MET A 31 -1.91 14.32 3.69
CA MET A 31 -2.05 14.22 5.15
C MET A 31 -0.72 14.30 5.92
N GLY A 32 0.43 14.40 5.24
CA GLY A 32 1.74 14.41 5.89
C GLY A 32 2.04 13.13 6.67
N THR A 33 1.87 11.96 6.04
CA THR A 33 1.81 10.65 6.72
C THR A 33 3.19 10.08 7.11
N PHE A 34 4.00 10.81 7.87
CA PHE A 34 5.34 10.34 8.28
C PHE A 34 5.32 9.08 9.18
N GLY A 35 4.18 8.78 9.83
CA GLY A 35 3.97 7.52 10.55
C GLY A 35 3.86 6.28 9.64
N GLY A 36 3.81 6.48 8.32
CA GLY A 36 3.79 5.42 7.32
C GLY A 36 2.45 5.29 6.59
N VAL A 37 2.51 4.67 5.41
CA VAL A 37 1.35 4.31 4.59
C VAL A 37 1.17 2.80 4.63
N TYR A 38 -0.04 2.35 4.93
CA TYR A 38 -0.35 0.92 5.07
C TYR A 38 -1.33 0.48 3.98
N ILE A 39 -0.96 -0.56 3.25
CA ILE A 39 -1.82 -1.21 2.25
C ILE A 39 -2.52 -2.37 2.96
N ALA A 40 -3.84 -2.26 3.15
CA ALA A 40 -4.63 -3.36 3.66
C ALA A 40 -4.69 -4.50 2.63
N GLY A 41 -4.39 -5.72 3.09
CA GLY A 41 -4.39 -6.91 2.25
C GLY A 41 -5.77 -7.21 1.67
N GLY A 42 -5.81 -7.38 0.35
CA GLY A 42 -6.96 -7.89 -0.40
C GLY A 42 -6.46 -8.77 -1.54
N ILE A 43 -6.31 -8.19 -2.72
CA ILE A 43 -5.77 -8.92 -3.88
C ILE A 43 -4.23 -8.99 -3.91
N VAL A 44 -3.53 -8.02 -3.33
CA VAL A 44 -2.06 -7.87 -3.43
C VAL A 44 -1.27 -9.08 -2.90
N PRO A 45 -1.61 -9.70 -1.75
CA PRO A 45 -0.88 -10.87 -1.26
C PRO A 45 -0.83 -12.03 -2.27
N ARG A 46 -1.82 -12.16 -3.16
CA ARG A 46 -1.90 -13.22 -4.17
C ARG A 46 -0.85 -13.07 -5.28
N PHE A 47 -0.23 -11.91 -5.40
CA PHE A 47 0.81 -11.61 -6.39
C PHE A 47 1.97 -10.83 -5.77
N LEU A 48 2.31 -11.13 -4.52
CA LEU A 48 3.31 -10.39 -3.74
C LEU A 48 4.66 -10.25 -4.45
N GLU A 49 5.17 -11.33 -5.04
CA GLU A 49 6.47 -11.29 -5.74
C GLU A 49 6.43 -10.42 -7.00
N PHE A 50 5.30 -10.45 -7.74
CA PHE A 50 5.08 -9.53 -8.85
C PHE A 50 5.02 -8.08 -8.36
N PHE A 51 4.33 -7.83 -7.24
CA PHE A 51 4.19 -6.50 -6.66
C PHE A 51 5.53 -5.92 -6.18
N LYS A 52 6.37 -6.73 -5.51
CA LYS A 52 7.73 -6.34 -5.10
C LYS A 52 8.62 -5.97 -6.29
N ALA A 53 8.52 -6.71 -7.39
CA ALA A 53 9.26 -6.46 -8.62
C ALA A 53 8.65 -5.35 -9.50
N SER A 54 7.50 -4.78 -9.10
CA SER A 54 6.78 -3.79 -9.90
C SER A 54 7.33 -2.37 -9.74
N GLY A 55 6.80 -1.44 -10.53
CA GLY A 55 7.08 -0.01 -10.40
C GLY A 55 6.36 0.71 -9.26
N PHE A 56 5.79 0.00 -8.27
CA PHE A 56 5.00 0.59 -7.18
C PHE A 56 5.75 1.74 -6.47
N ARG A 57 6.97 1.48 -5.98
CA ARG A 57 7.72 2.50 -5.22
C ARG A 57 8.13 3.68 -6.09
N GLY A 58 8.48 3.42 -7.34
CA GLY A 58 8.73 4.48 -8.33
C GLY A 58 7.50 5.36 -8.53
N GLY A 59 6.30 4.76 -8.67
CA GLY A 59 5.04 5.50 -8.77
C GLY A 59 4.69 6.29 -7.51
N PHE A 60 5.00 5.76 -6.33
CA PHE A 60 4.79 6.45 -5.05
C PHE A 60 5.61 7.73 -4.94
N GLU A 61 6.88 7.68 -5.34
CA GLU A 61 7.81 8.80 -5.26
C GLU A 61 7.77 9.76 -6.47
N ASP A 62 7.00 9.42 -7.52
CA ASP A 62 6.82 10.22 -8.74
C ASP A 62 5.96 11.47 -8.48
N LYS A 63 6.50 12.41 -7.69
CA LYS A 63 5.84 13.64 -7.20
C LYS A 63 6.61 14.92 -7.54
N GLY A 64 7.44 14.88 -8.58
CA GLY A 64 8.24 16.02 -9.02
C GLY A 64 9.09 16.59 -7.88
N ARG A 65 8.97 17.91 -7.62
CA ARG A 65 9.68 18.58 -6.52
C ARG A 65 9.35 18.07 -5.12
N PHE A 66 8.26 17.31 -4.96
CA PHE A 66 7.87 16.70 -3.69
C PHE A 66 8.39 15.26 -3.52
N LYS A 67 9.21 14.76 -4.45
CA LYS A 67 9.82 13.43 -4.33
C LYS A 67 10.52 13.24 -2.98
N ASP A 68 11.36 14.19 -2.59
CA ASP A 68 12.15 14.09 -1.36
C ASP A 68 11.27 14.13 -0.10
N TYR A 69 10.10 14.79 -0.18
CA TYR A 69 9.13 14.82 0.92
C TYR A 69 8.56 13.42 1.21
N VAL A 70 8.23 12.65 0.18
CA VAL A 70 7.64 11.30 0.33
C VAL A 70 8.69 10.19 0.38
N HIS A 71 9.93 10.46 -0.03
CA HIS A 71 11.00 9.46 -0.10
C HIS A 71 11.27 8.79 1.26
N GLY A 72 11.22 9.55 2.36
CA GLY A 72 11.40 9.02 3.72
C GLY A 72 10.19 8.29 4.28
N ILE A 73 9.02 8.36 3.64
CA ILE A 73 7.77 7.79 4.17
C ILE A 73 7.74 6.29 3.86
N PRO A 74 7.67 5.41 4.89
CA PRO A 74 7.65 3.97 4.66
C PRO A 74 6.27 3.51 4.19
N VAL A 75 6.26 2.45 3.39
CA VAL A 75 5.04 1.78 2.94
C VAL A 75 5.08 0.32 3.38
N TYR A 76 3.99 -0.16 3.99
CA TYR A 76 3.88 -1.52 4.49
C TYR A 76 2.66 -2.22 3.91
N LEU A 77 2.82 -3.49 3.53
CA LEU A 77 1.69 -4.37 3.22
C LEU A 77 1.27 -5.09 4.51
N ILE A 78 0.01 -4.94 4.91
CA ILE A 78 -0.54 -5.68 6.05
C ILE A 78 -0.77 -7.13 5.62
N VAL A 79 -0.04 -8.07 6.25
CA VAL A 79 -0.14 -9.52 6.01
C VAL A 79 -0.74 -10.27 7.20
N HIS A 80 -1.20 -9.56 8.23
CA HIS A 80 -1.95 -10.17 9.32
C HIS A 80 -3.25 -10.76 8.76
N ASP A 81 -3.65 -11.96 9.20
CA ASP A 81 -4.79 -12.69 8.62
C ASP A 81 -6.13 -12.00 8.86
N ASN A 82 -6.31 -11.44 10.06
CA ASN A 82 -7.58 -10.83 10.48
C ASN A 82 -7.39 -9.41 11.03
N PRO A 83 -6.85 -8.46 10.24
CA PRO A 83 -6.54 -7.12 10.74
C PRO A 83 -7.83 -6.34 11.07
N GLY A 84 -8.94 -6.67 10.42
CA GLY A 84 -10.26 -6.13 10.73
C GLY A 84 -10.74 -6.52 12.13
N LEU A 85 -10.68 -7.81 12.49
CA LEU A 85 -11.08 -8.27 13.83
C LEU A 85 -10.18 -7.68 14.92
N LEU A 86 -8.86 -7.62 14.67
CA LEU A 86 -7.91 -6.99 15.58
C LEU A 86 -8.24 -5.49 15.78
N GLY A 87 -8.51 -4.77 14.70
CA GLY A 87 -8.91 -3.36 14.73
C GLY A 87 -10.25 -3.13 15.44
N SER A 88 -11.25 -3.99 15.23
CA SER A 88 -12.53 -3.93 15.94
C SER A 88 -12.34 -4.11 17.45
N GLY A 89 -11.52 -5.07 17.88
CA GLY A 89 -11.19 -5.27 19.28
C GLY A 89 -10.44 -4.09 19.89
N ALA A 90 -9.45 -3.55 19.17
CA ALA A 90 -8.70 -2.36 19.55
C ALA A 90 -9.64 -1.15 19.77
N HIS A 91 -10.54 -0.89 18.82
CA HIS A 91 -11.52 0.18 18.92
C HIS A 91 -12.47 -0.01 20.11
N LEU A 92 -13.03 -1.21 20.30
CA LEU A 92 -13.91 -1.49 21.43
C LEU A 92 -13.20 -1.30 22.78
N ARG A 93 -11.94 -1.76 22.91
CA ARG A 93 -11.14 -1.55 24.12
C ARG A 93 -10.92 -0.07 24.44
N GLN A 94 -10.66 0.77 23.44
CA GLN A 94 -10.56 2.22 23.62
C GLN A 94 -11.89 2.83 24.06
N THR A 95 -13.00 2.41 23.46
CA THR A 95 -14.36 2.85 23.86
C THR A 95 -14.69 2.47 25.30
N LEU A 96 -14.13 1.35 25.79
CA LEU A 96 -14.23 0.90 27.18
C LEU A 96 -13.19 1.56 28.12
N GLY A 97 -12.38 2.50 27.63
CA GLY A 97 -11.44 3.29 28.43
C GLY A 97 -10.02 2.74 28.54
N HIS A 98 -9.65 1.72 27.77
CA HIS A 98 -8.27 1.21 27.75
C HIS A 98 -7.36 2.04 26.83
N ILE A 99 -6.13 2.27 27.27
CA ILE A 99 -5.03 2.71 26.39
C ILE A 99 -4.53 1.48 25.60
N LEU A 100 -4.27 1.68 24.31
CA LEU A 100 -3.72 0.63 23.43
C LEU A 100 -2.21 0.63 23.45
#